data_AF-A0A950KV63-F1
#
_entry.id   AF-A0A950KV63-F1
#
_cell.length_a   1.000
_cell.length_b   1.000
_cell.length_c   1.000
_cell.angle_alpha   90.00
_cell.angle_beta   90.00
_cell.angle_gamma   90.00
#
_symmetry.space_group_name_H-M   'P 1'
#
loop_
_entity.id
_entity.type
_entity.pdbx_description
1 polymer ?
#
loop_
_entity_poly.entity_id
_entity_poly.type
_entity_poly.pdbx_seq_one_letter_code
_entity_poly.pdbx_strand_id
1 'polypeptide(L)'
;MIDGSSSVLSERLRALLEERTEANRTFFGDHAERLARLCHLMAERFARGGRLVAFGCTPVARSDVRHIAVEFVHPVIVGKRALPAIGLAGEGGDLATQVELIARADDIAIAFGVDEDSGHAARALELARARGCLTVAFAPAGAEWEIEPAVGDRYIRQELVETLYHVLWELVHVFFEHRGLLEGRSERRTHDTGASSFLYPFLAEREHDLEAVLEDVRRSVLMKADEVGALRAQTLGDNADTLFEAAASVRERLEGGGVVLALGNGGSATDAMDAVADFRSDADGRRAWPAIDLTEDPAILTAIANDIGTEAIFLRQVIAYGHEGDVVLALSTSGNSVNVIDALSEARRRGLETIAMVGYDGGRVLSERLADHVVVTRSQHIPRIQEAQASAYHALRELVS
;
A
#
# COMPACT_ATOMS: atom_id res chain seq x y z
N MET A 1 -37.43 -12.39 -14.59
CA MET A 1 -36.49 -11.38 -15.15
C MET A 1 -35.34 -11.03 -14.19
N ILE A 2 -35.15 -11.73 -13.06
CA ILE A 2 -34.13 -11.39 -12.05
C ILE A 2 -32.76 -12.09 -12.33
N ASP A 3 -32.72 -13.08 -13.23
CA ASP A 3 -31.57 -13.94 -13.47
C ASP A 3 -30.48 -13.33 -14.39
N GLY A 4 -30.87 -12.43 -15.31
CA GLY A 4 -29.93 -11.88 -16.30
C GLY A 4 -28.97 -10.82 -15.77
N SER A 5 -29.39 -10.04 -14.77
CA SER A 5 -28.55 -8.95 -14.20
C SER A 5 -27.45 -9.49 -13.30
N SER A 6 -27.74 -10.54 -12.51
CA SER A 6 -26.75 -11.19 -11.64
C SER A 6 -25.66 -11.90 -12.45
N SER A 7 -26.03 -12.54 -13.57
CA SER A 7 -25.08 -13.18 -14.51
C SER A 7 -24.06 -12.19 -15.08
N VAL A 8 -24.52 -11.04 -15.59
CA VAL A 8 -23.66 -10.03 -16.22
C VAL A 8 -22.73 -9.36 -15.20
N LEU A 9 -23.23 -9.09 -13.99
CA LEU A 9 -22.43 -8.54 -12.90
C LEU A 9 -21.32 -9.53 -12.49
N SER A 10 -21.67 -10.81 -12.30
CA SER A 10 -20.71 -11.87 -12.02
C SER A 10 -19.64 -12.01 -13.11
N GLU A 11 -20.03 -11.89 -14.39
CA GLU A 11 -19.10 -11.90 -15.53
C GLU A 11 -18.13 -10.71 -15.51
N ARG A 12 -18.62 -9.50 -15.17
CA ARG A 12 -17.77 -8.30 -15.10
C ARG A 12 -16.71 -8.42 -14.01
N LEU A 13 -17.08 -8.87 -12.81
CA LEU A 13 -16.11 -9.06 -11.72
C LEU A 13 -15.14 -10.21 -12.00
N ARG A 14 -15.61 -11.27 -12.67
CA ARG A 14 -14.73 -12.36 -13.13
C ARG A 14 -13.69 -11.83 -14.13
N ALA A 15 -14.08 -11.01 -15.10
CA ALA A 15 -13.14 -10.40 -16.05
C ALA A 15 -12.09 -9.53 -15.34
N LEU A 16 -12.52 -8.69 -14.40
CA LEU A 16 -11.63 -7.85 -13.58
C LEU A 16 -10.62 -8.69 -12.78
N LEU A 17 -11.05 -9.85 -12.27
CA LEU A 17 -10.20 -10.77 -11.53
C LEU A 17 -9.23 -11.53 -12.44
N GLU A 18 -9.67 -12.00 -13.59
CA GLU A 18 -8.85 -12.74 -14.56
C GLU A 18 -7.66 -11.88 -15.03
N GLU A 19 -7.92 -10.63 -15.39
CA GLU A 19 -6.86 -9.69 -15.82
C GLU A 19 -5.84 -9.43 -14.71
N ARG A 20 -6.31 -9.14 -13.49
CA ARG A 20 -5.45 -8.95 -12.30
C ARG A 20 -4.59 -10.17 -12.00
N THR A 21 -5.19 -11.36 -12.09
CA THR A 21 -4.52 -12.63 -11.81
C THR A 21 -3.41 -12.89 -12.82
N GLU A 22 -3.71 -12.70 -14.11
CA GLU A 22 -2.73 -12.90 -15.18
C GLU A 22 -1.58 -11.89 -15.09
N ALA A 23 -1.91 -10.62 -14.87
CA ALA A 23 -0.95 -9.54 -14.73
C ALA A 23 0.01 -9.79 -13.56
N ASN A 24 -0.52 -10.16 -12.39
CA ASN A 24 0.27 -10.49 -11.20
C ASN A 24 1.21 -11.66 -11.45
N ARG A 25 0.70 -12.76 -11.99
CA ARG A 25 1.51 -13.96 -12.26
C ARG A 25 2.64 -13.66 -13.26
N THR A 26 2.32 -12.97 -14.35
CA THR A 26 3.28 -12.63 -15.40
C THR A 26 4.36 -11.71 -14.85
N PHE A 27 3.96 -10.59 -14.22
CA PHE A 27 4.89 -9.60 -13.71
C PHE A 27 5.86 -10.18 -12.67
N PHE A 28 5.37 -10.85 -11.63
CA PHE A 28 6.27 -11.41 -10.61
C PHE A 28 7.06 -12.60 -11.13
N GLY A 29 6.52 -13.39 -12.07
CA GLY A 29 7.25 -14.44 -12.78
C GLY A 29 8.49 -13.91 -13.50
N ASP A 30 8.32 -12.81 -14.24
CA ASP A 30 9.39 -12.20 -15.05
C ASP A 30 10.42 -11.43 -14.19
N HIS A 31 10.00 -10.90 -13.03
CA HIS A 31 10.84 -10.02 -12.23
C HIS A 31 11.40 -10.63 -10.94
N ALA A 32 11.01 -11.85 -10.53
CA ALA A 32 11.39 -12.43 -9.25
C ALA A 32 12.91 -12.43 -8.98
N GLU A 33 13.72 -12.78 -9.99
CA GLU A 33 15.18 -12.82 -9.84
C GLU A 33 15.77 -11.41 -9.66
N ARG A 34 15.24 -10.43 -10.41
CA ARG A 34 15.66 -9.02 -10.28
C ARG A 34 15.27 -8.46 -8.92
N LEU A 35 14.07 -8.78 -8.43
CA LEU A 35 13.58 -8.35 -7.12
C LEU A 35 14.41 -8.94 -5.97
N ALA A 36 14.82 -10.21 -6.07
CA ALA A 36 15.70 -10.83 -5.08
C ALA A 36 17.06 -10.09 -4.97
N ARG A 37 17.67 -9.75 -6.11
CA ARG A 37 18.91 -8.96 -6.13
C ARG A 37 18.71 -7.54 -5.61
N LEU A 38 17.60 -6.89 -5.96
CA LEU A 38 17.29 -5.55 -5.45
C LEU A 38 17.13 -5.56 -3.93
N CYS A 39 16.46 -6.56 -3.36
CA CYS A 39 16.36 -6.73 -1.90
C CYS A 39 17.74 -6.82 -1.24
N HIS A 40 18.66 -7.59 -1.83
CA HIS A 40 20.04 -7.66 -1.33
C HIS A 40 20.72 -6.29 -1.36
N LEU A 41 20.69 -5.60 -2.50
CA LEU A 41 21.34 -4.29 -2.65
C LEU A 41 20.75 -3.26 -1.67
N MET A 42 19.44 -3.25 -1.49
CA MET A 42 18.78 -2.42 -0.49
C MET A 42 19.29 -2.75 0.92
N ALA A 43 19.44 -4.04 1.25
CA ALA A 43 19.95 -4.47 2.55
C ALA A 43 21.39 -4.00 2.78
N GLU A 44 22.24 -4.01 1.75
CA GLU A 44 23.61 -3.48 1.83
C GLU A 44 23.63 -1.97 2.08
N ARG A 45 22.79 -1.21 1.35
CA ARG A 45 22.66 0.24 1.55
C ARG A 45 22.26 0.56 2.99
N PHE A 46 21.25 -0.11 3.52
CA PHE A 46 20.87 0.03 4.93
C PHE A 46 21.97 -0.42 5.90
N ALA A 47 22.72 -1.49 5.59
CA ALA A 47 23.82 -1.97 6.43
C ALA A 47 24.97 -0.96 6.54
N ARG A 48 25.19 -0.15 5.48
CA ARG A 48 26.14 0.96 5.42
C ARG A 48 25.59 2.26 6.04
N GLY A 49 24.37 2.24 6.56
CA GLY A 49 23.72 3.39 7.22
C GLY A 49 22.94 4.29 6.27
N GLY A 50 22.73 3.87 5.02
CA GLY A 50 21.84 4.51 4.07
C GLY A 50 20.38 4.48 4.52
N ARG A 51 19.58 5.35 3.92
CA ARG A 51 18.14 5.51 4.19
C ARG A 51 17.36 5.32 2.90
N LEU A 52 16.08 4.97 3.02
CA LEU A 52 15.15 5.03 1.90
C LEU A 52 14.62 6.47 1.78
N VAL A 53 14.68 7.02 0.58
CA VAL A 53 14.12 8.32 0.20
C VAL A 53 13.14 8.08 -0.95
N ALA A 54 11.86 8.01 -0.61
CA ALA A 54 10.77 7.88 -1.57
C ALA A 54 10.29 9.27 -2.00
N PHE A 55 9.97 9.46 -3.28
CA PHE A 55 9.44 10.73 -3.76
C PHE A 55 8.49 10.57 -4.96
N GLY A 56 7.56 11.51 -5.05
CA GLY A 56 6.50 11.56 -6.04
C GLY A 56 5.53 12.70 -5.71
N CYS A 57 4.85 13.26 -6.71
CA CYS A 57 4.02 14.45 -6.49
C CYS A 57 2.61 14.39 -7.09
N THR A 58 2.29 13.37 -7.89
CA THR A 58 0.92 13.10 -8.35
C THR A 58 0.06 12.60 -7.19
N PRO A 59 -1.28 12.74 -7.22
CA PRO A 59 -2.14 12.29 -6.14
C PRO A 59 -1.89 10.84 -5.68
N VAL A 60 -1.78 9.90 -6.63
CA VAL A 60 -1.48 8.48 -6.34
C VAL A 60 -0.05 8.32 -5.82
N ALA A 61 0.94 8.95 -6.48
CA ALA A 61 2.33 8.83 -6.05
C ALA A 61 2.56 9.35 -4.61
N ARG A 62 1.77 10.33 -4.13
CA ARG A 62 1.85 10.79 -2.74
C ARG A 62 1.43 9.71 -1.75
N SER A 63 0.42 8.91 -2.09
CA SER A 63 0.02 7.76 -1.28
C SER A 63 1.16 6.75 -1.19
N ASP A 64 1.66 6.29 -2.33
CA ASP A 64 2.74 5.29 -2.41
C ASP A 64 3.99 5.73 -1.62
N VAL A 65 4.38 7.01 -1.76
CA VAL A 65 5.52 7.60 -1.04
C VAL A 65 5.32 7.53 0.48
N ARG A 66 4.12 7.81 0.96
CA ARG A 66 3.80 7.73 2.40
C ARG A 66 3.68 6.28 2.85
N HIS A 67 3.14 5.41 2.02
CA HIS A 67 2.91 3.99 2.30
C HIS A 67 4.24 3.27 2.50
N ILE A 68 5.14 3.36 1.53
CA ILE A 68 6.46 2.74 1.65
C ILE A 68 7.26 3.32 2.82
N ALA A 69 7.14 4.62 3.10
CA ALA A 69 7.82 5.23 4.24
C ALA A 69 7.32 4.67 5.58
N VAL A 70 6.00 4.54 5.76
CA VAL A 70 5.43 4.01 7.01
C VAL A 70 5.76 2.54 7.22
N GLU A 71 5.75 1.71 6.18
CA GLU A 71 6.07 0.28 6.29
C GLU A 71 7.53 0.05 6.73
N PHE A 72 8.47 0.84 6.22
CA PHE A 72 9.87 0.75 6.65
C PHE A 72 10.11 1.28 8.07
N VAL A 73 9.46 2.39 8.45
CA VAL A 73 9.65 3.02 9.78
C VAL A 73 8.91 2.26 10.89
N HIS A 74 7.72 1.75 10.60
CA HIS A 74 6.87 1.02 11.53
C HIS A 74 6.45 -0.31 10.92
N PRO A 75 7.35 -1.29 10.83
CA PRO A 75 7.04 -2.57 10.21
C PRO A 75 5.94 -3.28 10.98
N VAL A 76 4.84 -3.56 10.29
CA VAL A 76 3.64 -4.17 10.88
C VAL A 76 3.85 -5.67 11.20
N ILE A 77 4.95 -6.27 10.70
CA ILE A 77 5.35 -7.64 11.04
C ILE A 77 6.15 -7.67 12.35
N VAL A 78 5.64 -8.43 13.31
CA VAL A 78 6.26 -8.65 14.62
C VAL A 78 7.72 -9.10 14.49
N GLY A 79 8.62 -8.40 15.19
CA GLY A 79 10.03 -8.76 15.28
C GLY A 79 10.90 -8.20 14.14
N LYS A 80 10.31 -7.57 13.11
CA LYS A 80 11.09 -6.86 12.09
C LYS A 80 11.55 -5.50 12.60
N ARG A 81 12.71 -5.06 12.13
CA ARG A 81 13.41 -3.87 12.62
C ARG A 81 12.93 -2.64 11.85
N ALA A 82 12.70 -1.53 12.53
CA ALA A 82 12.51 -0.23 11.89
C ALA A 82 13.76 0.16 11.06
N LEU A 83 13.54 0.46 9.78
CA LEU A 83 14.54 0.92 8.84
C LEU A 83 14.30 2.41 8.52
N PRO A 84 15.36 3.22 8.38
CA PRO A 84 15.18 4.66 8.18
C PRO A 84 14.63 4.94 6.78
N ALA A 85 13.41 5.49 6.72
CA ALA A 85 12.76 5.91 5.49
C ALA A 85 12.19 7.33 5.60
N ILE A 86 12.19 8.04 4.47
CA ILE A 86 11.70 9.41 4.33
C ILE A 86 10.84 9.46 3.07
N GLY A 87 9.64 10.02 3.17
CA GLY A 87 8.77 10.30 2.03
C GLY A 87 8.75 11.79 1.69
N LEU A 88 8.95 12.12 0.41
CA LEU A 88 8.82 13.48 -0.14
C LEU A 88 7.61 13.52 -1.10
N ALA A 89 6.44 13.85 -0.57
CA ALA A 89 5.16 13.84 -1.30
C ALA A 89 4.83 15.19 -2.00
N GLY A 90 5.86 16.02 -2.25
CA GLY A 90 5.73 17.26 -3.03
C GLY A 90 5.17 18.48 -2.26
N GLU A 91 4.76 18.36 -1.00
CA GLU A 91 4.26 19.49 -0.21
C GLU A 91 5.37 20.47 0.19
N GLY A 92 6.61 19.98 0.26
CA GLY A 92 7.82 20.77 0.55
C GLY A 92 8.36 21.58 -0.64
N GLY A 93 7.65 21.60 -1.77
CA GLY A 93 8.08 22.26 -3.01
C GLY A 93 8.69 21.28 -4.03
N ASP A 94 9.57 21.79 -4.89
CA ASP A 94 10.18 21.01 -5.97
C ASP A 94 10.94 19.76 -5.46
N LEU A 95 10.62 18.59 -6.00
CA LEU A 95 11.18 17.31 -5.56
C LEU A 95 12.70 17.25 -5.76
N ALA A 96 13.19 17.77 -6.90
CA ALA A 96 14.61 17.76 -7.22
C ALA A 96 15.41 18.58 -6.18
N THR A 97 14.91 19.77 -5.82
CA THR A 97 15.48 20.61 -4.76
C THR A 97 15.47 19.90 -3.41
N GLN A 98 14.39 19.22 -3.05
CA GLN A 98 14.30 18.49 -1.77
C GLN A 98 15.27 17.32 -1.71
N VAL A 99 15.34 16.50 -2.76
CA VAL A 99 16.31 15.40 -2.90
C VAL A 99 17.73 15.95 -2.85
N GLU A 100 17.99 17.09 -3.49
CA GLU A 100 19.30 17.74 -3.47
C GLU A 100 19.78 18.04 -2.05
N LEU A 101 18.87 18.50 -1.19
CA LEU A 101 19.18 18.89 0.18
C LEU A 101 19.44 17.70 1.10
N ILE A 102 18.71 16.61 0.93
CA ILE A 102 18.68 15.53 1.93
C ILE A 102 19.41 14.26 1.50
N ALA A 103 19.47 13.94 0.21
CA ALA A 103 20.00 12.66 -0.25
C ALA A 103 21.51 12.58 -0.03
N ARG A 104 21.99 11.39 0.32
CA ARG A 104 23.38 11.07 0.62
C ARG A 104 23.84 9.88 -0.20
N ALA A 105 25.16 9.74 -0.33
CA ALA A 105 25.74 8.48 -0.79
C ALA A 105 25.22 7.32 0.07
N ASP A 106 25.01 6.17 -0.57
CA ASP A 106 24.40 4.97 0.02
C ASP A 106 22.91 5.05 0.38
N ASP A 107 22.21 6.18 0.21
CA ASP A 107 20.74 6.17 0.28
C ASP A 107 20.14 5.36 -0.88
N ILE A 108 18.90 4.89 -0.69
CA ILE A 108 18.06 4.27 -1.71
C ILE A 108 17.03 5.33 -2.13
N ALA A 109 16.96 5.63 -3.41
CA ALA A 109 16.03 6.61 -3.96
C ALA A 109 14.96 5.88 -4.79
N ILE A 110 13.69 6.00 -4.39
CA ILE A 110 12.56 5.35 -5.06
C ILE A 110 11.59 6.42 -5.58
N ALA A 111 11.36 6.42 -6.90
CA ALA A 111 10.48 7.36 -7.56
C ALA A 111 9.13 6.73 -7.95
N PHE A 112 8.04 7.44 -7.66
CA PHE A 112 6.67 7.05 -8.00
C PHE A 112 6.02 8.07 -8.95
N GLY A 113 5.12 7.60 -9.84
CA GLY A 113 4.36 8.44 -10.78
C GLY A 113 5.20 9.20 -11.81
N VAL A 114 6.38 8.68 -12.16
CA VAL A 114 7.35 9.33 -13.07
C VAL A 114 6.82 9.59 -14.49
N ASP A 115 5.81 8.83 -14.90
CA ASP A 115 5.13 8.87 -16.20
C ASP A 115 4.01 9.91 -16.27
N GLU A 116 3.53 10.40 -15.11
CA GLU A 116 2.37 11.29 -15.03
C GLU A 116 2.71 12.68 -14.44
N ASP A 117 3.92 12.89 -13.93
CA ASP A 117 4.27 14.06 -13.14
C ASP A 117 4.98 15.18 -13.90
N SER A 118 5.01 15.14 -15.23
CA SER A 118 5.73 16.10 -16.08
C SER A 118 7.25 16.17 -15.81
N GLY A 119 7.86 15.08 -15.35
CA GLY A 119 9.31 14.91 -15.23
C GLY A 119 9.92 15.41 -13.91
N HIS A 120 9.09 15.71 -12.89
CA HIS A 120 9.58 16.20 -11.61
C HIS A 120 10.38 15.12 -10.86
N ALA A 121 9.84 13.91 -10.78
CA ALA A 121 10.46 12.76 -10.16
C ALA A 121 11.65 12.25 -10.97
N ALA A 122 11.58 12.26 -12.31
CA ALA A 122 12.72 11.89 -13.16
C ALA A 122 13.95 12.79 -12.89
N ARG A 123 13.75 14.11 -12.78
CA ARG A 123 14.82 15.04 -12.44
C ARG A 123 15.37 14.83 -11.02
N ALA A 124 14.49 14.54 -10.06
CA ALA A 124 14.91 14.23 -8.70
C ALA A 124 15.73 12.92 -8.65
N LEU A 125 15.36 11.94 -9.47
CA LEU A 125 16.06 10.67 -9.59
C LEU A 125 17.45 10.83 -10.22
N GLU A 126 17.60 11.68 -11.24
CA GLU A 126 18.91 12.04 -11.81
C GLU A 126 19.85 12.62 -10.74
N LEU A 127 19.34 13.53 -9.90
CA LEU A 127 20.11 14.12 -8.80
C LEU A 127 20.48 13.11 -7.71
N ALA A 128 19.57 12.19 -7.38
CA ALA A 128 19.85 11.10 -6.44
C ALA A 128 20.97 10.19 -6.98
N ARG A 129 20.89 9.83 -8.27
CA ARG A 129 21.93 9.04 -8.95
C ARG A 129 23.28 9.74 -8.90
N ALA A 130 23.32 11.04 -9.21
CA ALA A 130 24.55 11.84 -9.16
C ALA A 130 25.17 11.91 -7.74
N ARG A 131 24.38 11.70 -6.69
CA ARG A 131 24.84 11.60 -5.29
C ARG A 131 25.27 10.21 -4.86
N GLY A 132 25.19 9.21 -5.74
CA GLY A 132 25.56 7.84 -5.43
C GLY A 132 24.48 7.05 -4.67
N CYS A 133 23.21 7.49 -4.75
CA CYS A 133 22.09 6.68 -4.29
C CYS A 133 21.87 5.47 -5.20
N LEU A 134 21.34 4.38 -4.64
CA LEU A 134 20.73 3.31 -5.43
C LEU A 134 19.37 3.78 -5.94
N THR A 135 19.17 3.87 -7.25
CA THR A 135 17.94 4.44 -7.84
C THR A 135 16.96 3.38 -8.37
N VAL A 136 15.70 3.50 -7.99
CA VAL A 136 14.59 2.60 -8.38
C VAL A 136 13.40 3.42 -8.91
N ALA A 137 12.78 2.94 -9.98
CA ALA A 137 11.53 3.49 -10.52
C ALA A 137 10.62 2.38 -11.07
N PHE A 138 9.32 2.64 -11.11
CA PHE A 138 8.29 1.70 -11.60
C PHE A 138 7.79 2.01 -13.01
N ALA A 139 8.51 2.88 -13.71
CA ALA A 139 8.35 3.22 -15.12
C ALA A 139 9.68 3.79 -15.65
N PRO A 140 9.88 3.89 -16.98
CA PRO A 140 11.11 4.42 -17.58
C PRO A 140 11.39 5.86 -17.14
N ALA A 141 12.50 6.09 -16.44
CA ALA A 141 12.86 7.38 -15.83
C ALA A 141 14.38 7.62 -15.70
N GLY A 142 15.24 6.72 -16.19
CA GLY A 142 16.70 6.79 -16.05
C GLY A 142 17.24 6.17 -14.77
N ALA A 143 16.44 5.35 -14.07
CA ALA A 143 16.86 4.66 -12.86
C ALA A 143 17.83 3.52 -13.15
N GLU A 144 18.65 3.15 -12.16
CA GLU A 144 19.43 1.90 -12.24
C GLU A 144 18.53 0.67 -12.27
N TRP A 145 17.40 0.74 -11.55
CA TRP A 145 16.41 -0.33 -11.46
C TRP A 145 15.05 0.17 -11.90
N GLU A 146 14.73 -0.06 -13.16
CA GLU A 146 13.39 0.15 -13.71
C GLU A 146 12.63 -1.17 -13.71
N ILE A 147 11.53 -1.23 -12.97
CA ILE A 147 10.69 -2.42 -12.78
C ILE A 147 9.25 -2.01 -13.07
N GLU A 148 8.91 -1.97 -14.37
CA GLU A 148 7.61 -1.51 -14.85
C GLU A 148 6.60 -2.66 -14.92
N PRO A 149 5.43 -2.54 -14.28
CA PRO A 149 4.29 -3.40 -14.58
C PRO A 149 3.77 -3.09 -16.00
N ALA A 150 4.06 -3.97 -16.96
CA ALA A 150 3.67 -3.83 -18.35
C ALA A 150 2.16 -4.12 -18.59
N VAL A 151 1.30 -3.41 -17.88
CA VAL A 151 -0.16 -3.47 -17.98
C VAL A 151 -0.73 -2.11 -18.36
N GLY A 152 -1.78 -2.13 -19.19
CA GLY A 152 -2.44 -0.92 -19.67
C GLY A 152 -3.45 -0.34 -18.68
N ASP A 153 -4.06 -1.19 -17.83
CA ASP A 153 -4.98 -0.74 -16.79
C ASP A 153 -4.21 -0.10 -15.63
N ARG A 154 -4.58 1.15 -15.29
CA ARG A 154 -3.95 1.94 -14.23
C ARG A 154 -4.12 1.35 -12.83
N TYR A 155 -5.27 0.75 -12.54
CA TYR A 155 -5.58 0.18 -11.23
C TYR A 155 -4.77 -1.09 -11.02
N ILE A 156 -4.69 -1.94 -12.04
CA ILE A 156 -3.84 -3.12 -12.00
C ILE A 156 -2.37 -2.72 -11.89
N ARG A 157 -1.92 -1.67 -12.61
CA ARG A 157 -0.55 -1.14 -12.47
C ARG A 157 -0.26 -0.74 -11.01
N GLN A 158 -1.15 0.04 -10.40
CA GLN A 158 -1.02 0.49 -9.00
C GLN A 158 -0.99 -0.69 -8.03
N GLU A 159 -1.91 -1.65 -8.16
CA GLU A 159 -1.95 -2.88 -7.34
C GLU A 159 -0.64 -3.68 -7.41
N LEU A 160 -0.02 -3.75 -8.59
CA LEU A 160 1.26 -4.44 -8.78
C LEU A 160 2.44 -3.66 -8.17
N VAL A 161 2.45 -2.33 -8.28
CA VAL A 161 3.48 -1.48 -7.63
C VAL A 161 3.40 -1.62 -6.11
N GLU A 162 2.20 -1.57 -5.54
CA GLU A 162 1.97 -1.79 -4.10
C GLU A 162 2.53 -3.14 -3.64
N THR A 163 2.10 -4.20 -4.33
CA THR A 163 2.59 -5.56 -4.05
C THR A 163 4.11 -5.65 -4.14
N LEU A 164 4.70 -4.98 -5.15
CA LEU A 164 6.13 -5.00 -5.36
C LEU A 164 6.88 -4.38 -4.19
N TYR A 165 6.52 -3.17 -3.74
CA TYR A 165 7.28 -2.54 -2.65
C TYR A 165 7.03 -3.22 -1.30
N HIS A 166 5.86 -3.83 -1.08
CA HIS A 166 5.68 -4.72 0.07
C HIS A 166 6.62 -5.93 0.00
N VAL A 167 6.74 -6.56 -1.18
CA VAL A 167 7.71 -7.66 -1.37
C VAL A 167 9.14 -7.20 -1.10
N LEU A 168 9.55 -6.01 -1.57
CA LEU A 168 10.88 -5.46 -1.27
C LEU A 168 11.09 -5.23 0.23
N TRP A 169 10.12 -4.60 0.89
CA TRP A 169 10.15 -4.35 2.33
C TRP A 169 10.19 -5.64 3.17
N GLU A 170 9.42 -6.67 2.80
CA GLU A 170 9.41 -7.94 3.53
C GLU A 170 10.75 -8.66 3.37
N LEU A 171 11.26 -8.72 2.13
CA LEU A 171 12.38 -9.59 1.77
C LEU A 171 13.74 -8.95 1.96
N VAL A 172 13.85 -7.61 2.01
CA VAL A 172 15.10 -6.93 2.41
C VAL A 172 15.55 -7.41 3.81
N HIS A 173 14.60 -7.75 4.68
CA HIS A 173 14.89 -8.20 6.04
C HIS A 173 15.56 -9.57 6.12
N VAL A 174 15.36 -10.44 5.13
CA VAL A 174 16.00 -11.76 5.08
C VAL A 174 17.53 -11.60 5.13
N PHE A 175 18.08 -10.63 4.40
CA PHE A 175 19.52 -10.41 4.36
C PHE A 175 20.11 -9.90 5.68
N PHE A 176 19.32 -9.27 6.57
CA PHE A 176 19.80 -8.91 7.91
C PHE A 176 19.94 -10.12 8.85
N GLU A 177 19.25 -11.22 8.54
CA GLU A 177 19.40 -12.51 9.23
C GLU A 177 20.66 -13.25 8.73
N HIS A 178 21.11 -12.97 7.49
CA HIS A 178 22.35 -13.49 6.89
C HIS A 178 23.47 -12.43 6.86
N ARG A 179 23.93 -11.98 8.03
CA ARG A 179 24.86 -10.84 8.15
C ARG A 179 26.19 -11.00 7.40
N GLY A 180 26.61 -12.24 7.16
CA GLY A 180 27.82 -12.58 6.39
C GLY A 180 27.77 -12.16 4.92
N LEU A 181 26.59 -11.79 4.41
CA LEU A 181 26.34 -11.36 3.04
C LEU A 181 26.31 -9.84 2.85
N LEU A 182 26.48 -9.04 3.91
CA LEU A 182 26.34 -7.58 3.84
C LEU A 182 27.69 -6.87 3.90
N GLU A 183 28.06 -6.17 2.83
CA GLU A 183 29.29 -5.40 2.77
C GLU A 183 29.27 -4.10 3.60
N GLY A 184 30.36 -3.77 4.30
CA GLY A 184 30.64 -2.41 4.77
C GLY A 184 30.23 -2.06 6.21
N ARG A 185 30.00 -3.03 7.11
CA ARG A 185 29.87 -2.71 8.53
C ARG A 185 31.21 -2.34 9.17
N SER A 186 31.30 -1.11 9.69
CA SER A 186 32.21 -0.74 10.78
C SER A 186 31.99 -1.72 11.95
N GLU A 187 33.08 -2.17 12.58
CA GLU A 187 33.18 -3.20 13.63
C GLU A 187 32.42 -2.89 14.95
N ARG A 188 31.34 -2.11 14.93
CA ARG A 188 30.49 -1.94 16.11
C ARG A 188 29.61 -3.18 16.27
N ARG A 189 30.15 -4.16 16.99
CA ARG A 189 29.42 -5.29 17.59
C ARG A 189 28.28 -4.73 18.44
N THR A 190 27.07 -4.65 17.90
CA THR A 190 25.88 -4.76 18.73
C THR A 190 25.73 -6.23 19.08
N HIS A 191 25.84 -6.54 20.38
CA HIS A 191 25.69 -7.88 20.95
C HIS A 191 24.26 -8.37 20.74
N ASP A 192 23.99 -8.92 19.57
CA ASP A 192 22.84 -9.78 19.33
C ASP A 192 23.21 -10.80 18.26
N THR A 193 24.16 -11.66 18.63
CA THR A 193 24.32 -12.99 18.02
C THR A 193 23.51 -13.91 18.91
N GLY A 194 22.36 -14.37 18.42
CA GLY A 194 21.54 -15.33 19.13
C GLY A 194 22.38 -16.51 19.62
N ALA A 195 22.14 -16.97 20.85
CA ALA A 195 22.86 -18.06 21.50
C ALA A 195 22.83 -19.41 20.74
N SER A 196 22.13 -19.47 19.59
CA SER A 196 21.99 -20.64 18.73
C SER A 196 23.20 -20.92 17.84
N SER A 197 24.00 -19.91 17.46
CA SER A 197 25.13 -20.10 16.52
C SER A 197 26.29 -20.91 17.13
N PHE A 198 26.43 -20.89 18.46
CA PHE A 198 27.38 -21.74 19.19
C PHE A 198 26.93 -23.20 19.27
N LEU A 199 25.62 -23.45 19.25
CA LEU A 199 25.05 -24.78 19.43
C LEU A 199 24.89 -25.55 18.11
N TYR A 200 24.81 -24.86 16.98
CA TYR A 200 24.59 -25.46 15.66
C TYR A 200 25.49 -24.82 14.59
N PRO A 201 26.77 -25.26 14.47
CA PRO A 201 27.74 -24.67 13.54
C PRO A 201 27.33 -24.72 12.06
N PHE A 202 26.52 -25.70 11.66
CA PHE A 202 26.04 -25.84 10.28
C PHE A 202 25.04 -24.74 9.86
N LEU A 203 24.39 -24.05 10.82
CA LEU A 203 23.55 -22.89 10.50
C LEU A 203 24.41 -21.70 10.03
N ALA A 204 25.66 -21.61 10.49
CA ALA A 204 26.62 -20.60 10.03
C ALA A 204 27.19 -20.91 8.64
N GLU A 205 27.22 -22.17 8.20
CA GLU A 205 27.75 -22.57 6.89
C GLU A 205 26.94 -22.03 5.70
N ARG A 206 25.66 -21.67 5.91
CA ARG A 206 24.80 -21.01 4.91
C ARG A 206 24.72 -19.48 5.05
N GLU A 207 25.33 -18.88 6.07
CA GLU A 207 25.34 -17.41 6.23
C GLU A 207 26.18 -16.68 5.18
N HIS A 208 26.93 -17.41 4.35
CA HIS A 208 27.87 -16.85 3.37
C HIS A 208 27.59 -17.26 1.91
N ASP A 209 26.55 -18.06 1.65
CA ASP A 209 26.18 -18.48 0.29
C ASP A 209 25.11 -17.53 -0.28
N LEU A 210 25.59 -16.49 -0.98
CA LEU A 210 24.70 -15.47 -1.53
C LEU A 210 23.72 -16.05 -2.57
N GLU A 211 24.18 -16.95 -3.44
CA GLU A 211 23.35 -17.49 -4.52
C GLU A 211 22.22 -18.36 -3.95
N ALA A 212 22.50 -19.14 -2.91
CA ALA A 212 21.46 -19.91 -2.22
C ALA A 212 20.40 -18.99 -1.58
N VAL A 213 20.83 -17.91 -0.90
CA VAL A 213 19.89 -16.95 -0.28
C VAL A 213 19.09 -16.19 -1.33
N LEU A 214 19.72 -15.78 -2.45
CA LEU A 214 19.02 -15.15 -3.56
C LEU A 214 17.95 -16.07 -4.17
N GLU A 215 18.24 -17.36 -4.32
CA GLU A 215 17.26 -18.33 -4.80
C GLU A 215 16.09 -18.52 -3.81
N ASP A 216 16.37 -18.56 -2.50
CA ASP A 216 15.33 -18.62 -1.46
C ASP A 216 14.44 -17.36 -1.47
N VAL A 217 15.05 -16.19 -1.63
CA VAL A 217 14.33 -14.91 -1.75
C VAL A 217 13.51 -14.89 -3.05
N ARG A 218 14.07 -15.35 -4.18
CA ARG A 218 13.35 -15.44 -5.46
C ARG A 218 12.11 -16.32 -5.34
N ARG A 219 12.23 -17.49 -4.69
CA ARG A 219 11.07 -18.36 -4.41
C ARG A 219 10.06 -17.68 -3.49
N SER A 220 10.52 -16.91 -2.51
CA SER A 220 9.66 -16.14 -1.61
C SER A 220 8.90 -15.02 -2.33
N VAL A 221 9.50 -14.36 -3.33
CA VAL A 221 8.80 -13.40 -4.21
C VAL A 221 7.61 -14.06 -4.89
N LEU A 222 7.84 -15.21 -5.55
CA LEU A 222 6.78 -15.94 -6.26
C LEU A 222 5.69 -16.43 -5.31
N MET A 223 6.05 -16.97 -4.15
CA MET A 223 5.07 -17.42 -3.15
C MET A 223 4.18 -16.27 -2.65
N LYS A 224 4.75 -15.09 -2.42
CA LYS A 224 3.98 -13.91 -1.99
C LYS A 224 3.07 -13.38 -3.10
N ALA A 225 3.55 -13.40 -4.34
CA ALA A 225 2.76 -13.07 -5.51
C ALA A 225 1.56 -14.04 -5.69
N ASP A 226 1.78 -15.34 -5.49
CA ASP A 226 0.71 -16.33 -5.53
C ASP A 226 -0.30 -16.14 -4.37
N GLU A 227 0.20 -15.84 -3.17
CA GLU A 227 -0.63 -15.58 -1.98
C GLU A 227 -1.56 -14.38 -2.19
N VAL A 228 -1.02 -13.24 -2.63
CA VAL A 228 -1.86 -12.06 -2.91
C VAL A 228 -2.83 -12.32 -4.07
N GLY A 229 -2.41 -13.05 -5.11
CA GLY A 229 -3.29 -13.42 -6.22
C GLY A 229 -4.50 -14.24 -5.74
N ALA A 230 -4.27 -15.24 -4.89
CA ALA A 230 -5.33 -16.02 -4.27
C ALA A 230 -6.23 -15.16 -3.35
N LEU A 231 -5.64 -14.22 -2.61
CA LEU A 231 -6.37 -13.35 -1.68
C LEU A 231 -7.23 -12.29 -2.40
N ARG A 232 -6.78 -11.79 -3.56
CA ARG A 232 -7.60 -10.96 -4.46
C ARG A 232 -8.80 -11.74 -4.98
N ALA A 233 -8.59 -12.99 -5.42
CA ALA A 233 -9.68 -13.87 -5.84
C ALA A 233 -10.69 -14.13 -4.72
N GLN A 234 -10.20 -14.41 -3.50
CA GLN A 234 -11.04 -14.58 -2.32
C GLN A 234 -11.82 -13.31 -1.99
N THR A 235 -11.15 -12.15 -1.96
CA THR A 235 -11.77 -10.87 -1.59
C THR A 235 -12.84 -10.45 -2.59
N LEU A 236 -12.54 -10.48 -3.88
CA LEU A 236 -13.51 -10.09 -4.91
C LEU A 236 -14.62 -11.15 -5.06
N GLY A 237 -14.27 -12.44 -5.04
CA GLY A 237 -15.23 -13.53 -5.21
C GLY A 237 -16.23 -13.65 -4.06
N ASP A 238 -15.74 -13.69 -2.82
CA ASP A 238 -16.60 -13.90 -1.64
C ASP A 238 -17.49 -12.69 -1.32
N ASN A 239 -17.07 -11.50 -1.73
CA ASN A 239 -17.78 -10.24 -1.45
C ASN A 239 -18.43 -9.63 -2.70
N ALA A 240 -18.60 -10.41 -3.77
CA ALA A 240 -19.11 -9.92 -5.06
C ALA A 240 -20.44 -9.18 -4.93
N ASP A 241 -21.45 -9.81 -4.32
CA ASP A 241 -22.77 -9.21 -4.14
C ASP A 241 -22.70 -7.93 -3.30
N THR A 242 -21.92 -7.94 -2.21
CA THR A 242 -21.72 -6.77 -1.35
C THR A 242 -21.05 -5.62 -2.11
N LEU A 243 -20.07 -5.89 -2.97
CA LEU A 243 -19.44 -4.87 -3.81
C LEU A 243 -20.42 -4.27 -4.82
N PHE A 244 -21.31 -5.07 -5.42
CA PHE A 244 -22.33 -4.57 -6.33
C PHE A 244 -23.37 -3.69 -5.63
N GLU A 245 -23.85 -4.14 -4.47
CA GLU A 245 -24.81 -3.38 -3.66
C GLU A 245 -24.18 -2.07 -3.18
N ALA A 246 -22.95 -2.12 -2.68
CA ALA A 246 -22.20 -0.94 -2.26
C ALA A 246 -21.99 0.03 -3.42
N ALA A 247 -21.56 -0.45 -4.59
CA ALA A 247 -21.35 0.40 -5.76
C ALA A 247 -22.65 1.08 -6.24
N ALA A 248 -23.77 0.36 -6.23
CA ALA A 248 -25.07 0.93 -6.59
C ALA A 248 -25.50 2.01 -5.60
N SER A 249 -25.35 1.76 -4.29
CA SER A 249 -25.66 2.72 -3.23
C SER A 249 -24.77 3.97 -3.34
N VAL A 250 -23.45 3.79 -3.48
CA VAL A 250 -22.48 4.89 -3.64
C VAL A 250 -22.82 5.73 -4.85
N ARG A 251 -23.12 5.12 -6.00
CA ARG A 251 -23.51 5.87 -7.21
C ARG A 251 -24.76 6.71 -6.96
N GLU A 252 -25.80 6.15 -6.34
CA GLU A 252 -27.04 6.88 -6.03
C GLU A 252 -26.75 8.09 -5.12
N ARG A 253 -25.97 7.91 -4.06
CA ARG A 253 -25.57 8.98 -3.13
C ARG A 253 -24.82 10.10 -3.85
N LEU A 254 -23.84 9.72 -4.67
CA LEU A 254 -23.01 10.65 -5.43
C LEU A 254 -23.81 11.42 -6.51
N GLU A 255 -24.75 10.75 -7.20
CA GLU A 255 -25.67 11.40 -8.14
C GLU A 255 -26.64 12.37 -7.44
N GLY A 256 -27.00 12.08 -6.18
CA GLY A 256 -27.74 12.96 -5.28
C GLY A 256 -26.93 14.15 -4.76
N GLY A 257 -25.64 14.26 -5.09
CA GLY A 257 -24.75 15.33 -4.66
C GLY A 257 -23.97 15.04 -3.38
N GLY A 258 -24.00 13.79 -2.89
CA GLY A 258 -23.20 13.35 -1.75
C GLY A 258 -21.70 13.31 -2.04
N VAL A 259 -20.92 13.14 -0.97
CA VAL A 259 -19.46 13.10 -0.97
C VAL A 259 -18.96 11.79 -0.35
N VAL A 260 -17.86 11.23 -0.86
CA VAL A 260 -17.15 10.12 -0.19
C VAL A 260 -16.18 10.67 0.85
N LEU A 261 -16.28 10.22 2.09
CA LEU A 261 -15.31 10.46 3.17
C LEU A 261 -14.51 9.17 3.39
N ALA A 262 -13.22 9.16 3.03
CA ALA A 262 -12.36 8.00 3.21
C ALA A 262 -11.52 8.12 4.49
N LEU A 263 -11.31 7.01 5.19
CA LEU A 263 -10.53 6.97 6.43
C LEU A 263 -9.87 5.60 6.65
N GLY A 264 -8.74 5.60 7.35
CA GLY A 264 -8.02 4.39 7.74
C GLY A 264 -6.78 4.72 8.58
N ASN A 265 -6.11 3.70 9.11
CA ASN A 265 -4.92 3.87 9.96
C ASN A 265 -3.66 3.30 9.30
N GLY A 266 -2.51 3.97 9.43
CA GLY A 266 -1.22 3.46 8.93
C GLY A 266 -1.26 3.30 7.41
N GLY A 267 -0.87 2.14 6.88
CA GLY A 267 -1.02 1.88 5.44
C GLY A 267 -2.48 1.87 4.96
N SER A 268 -3.46 1.57 5.82
CA SER A 268 -4.88 1.80 5.45
C SER A 268 -5.25 3.28 5.33
N ALA A 269 -4.44 4.20 5.88
CA ALA A 269 -4.61 5.62 5.62
C ALA A 269 -4.14 6.00 4.21
N THR A 270 -3.08 5.37 3.71
CA THR A 270 -2.62 5.56 2.34
C THR A 270 -3.58 4.90 1.34
N ASP A 271 -4.17 3.74 1.66
CA ASP A 271 -5.29 3.19 0.88
C ASP A 271 -6.48 4.18 0.78
N ALA A 272 -6.74 4.95 1.84
CA ALA A 272 -7.80 5.97 1.84
C ALA A 272 -7.44 7.17 0.96
N MET A 273 -6.16 7.59 0.96
CA MET A 273 -5.63 8.60 0.05
C MET A 273 -5.81 8.18 -1.42
N ASP A 274 -5.48 6.92 -1.74
CA ASP A 274 -5.59 6.38 -3.09
C ASP A 274 -7.04 6.32 -3.56
N ALA A 275 -7.93 5.77 -2.72
CA ALA A 275 -9.35 5.76 -3.04
C ALA A 275 -9.87 7.17 -3.33
N VAL A 276 -9.48 8.18 -2.54
CA VAL A 276 -9.88 9.58 -2.77
C VAL A 276 -9.29 10.15 -4.06
N ALA A 277 -8.03 9.85 -4.37
CA ALA A 277 -7.40 10.24 -5.64
C ALA A 277 -8.15 9.63 -6.84
N ASP A 278 -8.56 8.37 -6.74
CA ASP A 278 -9.29 7.66 -7.79
C ASP A 278 -10.73 8.15 -7.98
N PHE A 279 -11.44 8.46 -6.89
CA PHE A 279 -12.77 9.08 -6.98
C PHE A 279 -12.69 10.46 -7.63
N ARG A 280 -11.67 11.26 -7.31
CA ARG A 280 -11.47 12.61 -7.88
C ARG A 280 -10.94 12.63 -9.32
N SER A 281 -10.43 11.49 -9.81
CA SER A 281 -9.86 11.37 -11.16
C SER A 281 -10.94 11.25 -12.23
N ASP A 282 -10.76 11.97 -13.35
CA ASP A 282 -11.52 11.85 -14.60
C ASP A 282 -10.76 11.08 -15.70
N ALA A 283 -9.64 10.45 -15.33
CA ALA A 283 -8.87 9.61 -16.24
C ALA A 283 -9.73 8.50 -16.88
N ASP A 284 -9.29 8.05 -18.05
CA ASP A 284 -9.96 7.00 -18.84
C ASP A 284 -11.43 7.32 -19.20
N GLY A 285 -11.79 8.61 -19.20
CA GLY A 285 -13.14 9.09 -19.52
C GLY A 285 -14.16 8.84 -18.40
N ARG A 286 -13.70 8.48 -17.20
CA ARG A 286 -14.57 8.26 -16.04
C ARG A 286 -15.04 9.59 -15.46
N ARG A 287 -16.22 9.59 -14.85
CA ARG A 287 -16.71 10.75 -14.10
C ARG A 287 -15.94 10.90 -12.80
N ALA A 288 -15.39 12.10 -12.55
CA ALA A 288 -14.86 12.48 -11.25
C ALA A 288 -15.99 12.73 -10.24
N TRP A 289 -15.76 12.34 -9.00
CA TRP A 289 -16.69 12.43 -7.89
C TRP A 289 -16.10 13.20 -6.71
N PRO A 290 -16.93 13.92 -5.94
CA PRO A 290 -16.49 14.54 -4.69
C PRO A 290 -16.04 13.46 -3.69
N ALA A 291 -14.81 13.59 -3.21
CA ALA A 291 -14.28 12.76 -2.14
C ALA A 291 -13.39 13.60 -1.21
N ILE A 292 -13.28 13.24 0.06
CA ILE A 292 -12.45 13.88 1.09
C ILE A 292 -11.69 12.79 1.83
N ASP A 293 -10.38 12.96 1.96
CA ASP A 293 -9.53 12.10 2.76
C ASP A 293 -9.44 12.65 4.19
N LEU A 294 -9.94 11.88 5.16
CA LEU A 294 -9.89 12.24 6.58
C LEU A 294 -8.52 11.97 7.23
N THR A 295 -7.56 11.48 6.46
CA THR A 295 -6.19 11.15 6.90
C THR A 295 -5.15 12.18 6.46
N GLU A 296 -5.52 13.08 5.54
CA GLU A 296 -4.57 13.95 4.84
C GLU A 296 -3.95 15.04 5.72
N ASP A 297 -4.71 15.56 6.70
CA ASP A 297 -4.31 16.74 7.49
C ASP A 297 -3.70 16.34 8.85
N PRO A 298 -2.36 16.40 9.00
CA PRO A 298 -1.70 16.06 10.26
C PRO A 298 -2.00 17.05 11.38
N ALA A 299 -2.34 18.31 11.08
CA ALA A 299 -2.69 19.29 12.11
C ALA A 299 -4.06 18.94 12.74
N ILE A 300 -5.04 18.54 11.93
CA ILE A 300 -6.34 18.07 12.43
C ILE A 300 -6.17 16.78 13.24
N LEU A 301 -5.48 15.78 12.68
CA LEU A 301 -5.28 14.49 13.33
C LEU A 301 -4.58 14.64 14.68
N THR A 302 -3.46 15.37 14.73
CA THR A 302 -2.66 15.51 15.95
C THR A 302 -3.32 16.39 17.00
N ALA A 303 -4.05 17.45 16.61
CA ALA A 303 -4.80 18.26 17.56
C ALA A 303 -5.90 17.44 18.25
N ILE A 304 -6.70 16.69 17.49
CA ILE A 304 -7.75 15.84 18.06
C ILE A 304 -7.16 14.73 18.93
N ALA A 305 -6.09 14.07 18.44
CA ALA A 305 -5.42 13.01 19.20
C ALA A 305 -4.87 13.51 20.54
N ASN A 306 -4.29 14.72 20.56
CA ASN A 306 -3.75 15.33 21.78
C ASN A 306 -4.85 15.79 22.75
N ASP A 307 -5.91 16.43 22.24
CA ASP A 307 -6.89 17.13 23.08
C ASP A 307 -8.01 16.21 23.57
N ILE A 308 -8.33 15.16 22.81
CA ILE A 308 -9.50 14.30 23.06
C ILE A 308 -9.08 12.84 23.14
N GLY A 309 -8.17 12.40 22.28
CA GLY A 309 -7.72 11.02 22.20
C GLY A 309 -7.69 10.50 20.76
N THR A 310 -6.85 9.51 20.52
CA THR A 310 -6.68 8.89 19.18
C THR A 310 -7.95 8.23 18.66
N GLU A 311 -8.83 7.79 19.54
CA GLU A 311 -10.16 7.24 19.25
C GLU A 311 -11.07 8.25 18.55
N ALA A 312 -10.87 9.55 18.77
CA ALA A 312 -11.77 10.59 18.28
C ALA A 312 -11.35 11.17 16.91
N ILE A 313 -10.17 10.80 16.38
CA ILE A 313 -9.55 11.49 15.22
C ILE A 313 -10.41 11.47 13.96
N PHE A 314 -11.11 10.36 13.69
CA PHE A 314 -12.03 10.25 12.55
C PHE A 314 -13.44 10.66 12.93
N LEU A 315 -13.92 10.26 14.11
CA LEU A 315 -15.23 10.63 14.64
C LEU A 315 -15.48 12.15 14.56
N ARG A 316 -14.52 12.96 15.01
CA ARG A 316 -14.64 14.43 15.01
C ARG A 316 -14.70 15.03 13.60
N GLN A 317 -14.03 14.39 12.65
CA GLN A 317 -14.06 14.82 11.25
C GLN A 317 -15.37 14.42 10.58
N VAL A 318 -15.90 13.21 10.83
CA VAL A 318 -17.25 12.82 10.40
C VAL A 318 -18.31 13.76 10.98
N ILE A 319 -18.14 14.20 12.23
CA ILE A 319 -19.03 15.21 12.84
C ILE A 319 -19.03 16.53 12.07
N ALA A 320 -17.85 16.96 11.60
CA ALA A 320 -17.63 18.25 10.97
C ALA A 320 -18.00 18.26 9.48
N TYR A 321 -17.69 17.19 8.76
CA TYR A 321 -17.80 17.12 7.30
C TYR A 321 -18.98 16.28 6.80
N GLY A 322 -19.48 15.33 7.59
CA GLY A 322 -20.50 14.39 7.15
C GLY A 322 -21.92 14.92 7.19
N HIS A 323 -22.62 14.79 6.06
CA HIS A 323 -24.02 15.12 5.86
C HIS A 323 -24.85 13.89 5.46
N GLU A 324 -26.16 13.94 5.70
CA GLU A 324 -27.09 12.91 5.25
C GLU A 324 -26.98 12.75 3.72
N GLY A 325 -26.81 11.50 3.26
CA GLY A 325 -26.58 11.19 1.85
C GLY A 325 -25.11 11.15 1.42
N ASP A 326 -24.15 11.50 2.28
CA ASP A 326 -22.73 11.21 2.03
C ASP A 326 -22.41 9.71 2.26
N VAL A 327 -21.21 9.30 1.87
CA VAL A 327 -20.69 7.95 2.03
C VAL A 327 -19.44 7.99 2.92
N VAL A 328 -19.30 7.06 3.85
CA VAL A 328 -18.02 6.76 4.52
C VAL A 328 -17.43 5.47 3.96
N LEU A 329 -16.19 5.54 3.48
CA LEU A 329 -15.36 4.40 3.13
C LEU A 329 -14.28 4.21 4.21
N ALA A 330 -14.45 3.20 5.04
CA ALA A 330 -13.55 2.87 6.13
C ALA A 330 -12.63 1.70 5.78
N LEU A 331 -11.32 1.91 5.87
CA LEU A 331 -10.28 0.89 5.65
C LEU A 331 -9.65 0.50 6.99
N SER A 332 -9.76 -0.78 7.35
CA SER A 332 -9.18 -1.29 8.60
C SER A 332 -8.80 -2.75 8.47
N THR A 333 -7.51 -3.03 8.29
CA THR A 333 -7.02 -4.42 8.21
C THR A 333 -7.46 -5.27 9.40
N SER A 334 -7.61 -4.70 10.60
CA SER A 334 -8.04 -5.44 11.80
C SER A 334 -9.56 -5.59 11.97
N GLY A 335 -10.37 -4.68 11.41
CA GLY A 335 -11.79 -4.56 11.74
C GLY A 335 -12.10 -4.24 13.22
N ASN A 336 -11.09 -3.84 14.00
CA ASN A 336 -11.17 -3.67 15.46
C ASN A 336 -10.72 -2.29 15.95
N SER A 337 -10.23 -1.44 15.05
CA SER A 337 -9.74 -0.10 15.40
C SER A 337 -10.87 0.77 15.95
N VAL A 338 -10.77 1.17 17.22
CA VAL A 338 -11.82 1.93 17.93
C VAL A 338 -12.13 3.25 17.21
N ASN A 339 -11.12 3.96 16.73
CA ASN A 339 -11.31 5.21 15.99
C ASN A 339 -12.09 5.05 14.67
N VAL A 340 -11.96 3.90 14.00
CA VAL A 340 -12.73 3.55 12.80
C VAL A 340 -14.16 3.15 13.18
N ILE A 341 -14.32 2.33 14.22
CA ILE A 341 -15.62 1.88 14.73
C ILE A 341 -16.50 3.05 15.17
N ASP A 342 -15.92 4.00 15.89
CA ASP A 342 -16.65 5.19 16.38
C ASP A 342 -17.04 6.11 15.21
N ALA A 343 -16.18 6.24 14.19
CA ALA A 343 -16.49 7.00 12.99
C ALA A 343 -17.64 6.38 12.17
N LEU A 344 -17.62 5.06 11.98
CA LEU A 344 -18.71 4.31 11.34
C LEU A 344 -20.04 4.48 12.10
N SER A 345 -20.00 4.38 13.42
CA SER A 345 -21.17 4.53 14.29
C SER A 345 -21.79 5.94 14.15
N GLU A 346 -20.95 6.97 14.11
CA GLU A 346 -21.39 8.35 13.92
C GLU A 346 -21.91 8.63 12.51
N ALA A 347 -21.25 8.06 11.49
CA ALA A 347 -21.69 8.16 10.10
C ALA A 347 -23.12 7.64 9.94
N ARG A 348 -23.38 6.43 10.46
CA ARG A 348 -24.72 5.84 10.47
C ARG A 348 -25.74 6.72 11.21
N ARG A 349 -25.36 7.28 12.37
CA ARG A 349 -26.23 8.18 13.15
C ARG A 349 -26.64 9.44 12.36
N ARG A 350 -25.82 9.86 11.39
CA ARG A 350 -26.04 11.02 10.53
C ARG A 350 -26.71 10.69 9.20
N GLY A 351 -26.99 9.41 8.92
CA GLY A 351 -27.58 8.98 7.65
C GLY A 351 -26.59 8.97 6.49
N LEU A 352 -25.30 8.79 6.79
CA LEU A 352 -24.30 8.45 5.77
C LEU A 352 -24.39 6.96 5.47
N GLU A 353 -24.15 6.62 4.21
CA GLU A 353 -23.93 5.24 3.80
C GLU A 353 -22.56 4.77 4.32
N THR A 354 -22.49 3.56 4.89
CA THR A 354 -21.23 3.06 5.48
C THR A 354 -20.71 1.82 4.77
N ILE A 355 -19.48 1.93 4.26
CA ILE A 355 -18.72 0.84 3.65
C ILE A 355 -17.47 0.60 4.48
N ALA A 356 -17.22 -0.65 4.84
CA ALA A 356 -16.01 -1.05 5.53
C ALA A 356 -15.26 -2.14 4.76
N MET A 357 -13.99 -1.91 4.51
CA MET A 357 -13.04 -2.90 4.00
C MET A 357 -12.18 -3.37 5.16
N VAL A 358 -12.34 -4.64 5.53
CA VAL A 358 -11.73 -5.24 6.73
C VAL A 358 -10.97 -6.51 6.43
N GLY A 359 -9.99 -6.83 7.28
CA GLY A 359 -9.19 -8.06 7.17
C GLY A 359 -9.49 -9.09 8.26
N TYR A 360 -8.63 -10.11 8.37
CA TYR A 360 -8.78 -11.23 9.32
C TYR A 360 -10.15 -11.91 9.23
N ASP A 361 -10.90 -11.95 10.33
CA ASP A 361 -12.26 -12.47 10.42
C ASP A 361 -13.33 -11.37 10.30
N GLY A 362 -12.91 -10.14 9.99
CA GLY A 362 -13.75 -8.94 9.92
C GLY A 362 -13.91 -8.20 11.24
N GLY A 363 -13.40 -8.75 12.35
CA GLY A 363 -13.39 -8.11 13.66
C GLY A 363 -14.77 -7.67 14.18
N ARG A 364 -14.75 -6.65 15.04
CA ARG A 364 -15.97 -6.03 15.60
C ARG A 364 -16.83 -5.38 14.53
N VAL A 365 -16.23 -4.80 13.49
CA VAL A 365 -16.98 -4.18 12.38
C VAL A 365 -17.98 -5.16 11.76
N LEU A 366 -17.53 -6.38 11.43
CA LEU A 366 -18.41 -7.41 10.87
C LEU A 366 -19.33 -8.02 11.94
N SER A 367 -18.78 -8.45 13.08
CA SER A 367 -19.53 -9.22 14.08
C SER A 367 -20.62 -8.39 14.79
N GLU A 368 -20.43 -7.08 14.95
CA GLU A 368 -21.40 -6.14 15.52
C GLU A 368 -22.22 -5.41 14.45
N ARG A 369 -22.01 -5.70 13.15
CA ARG A 369 -22.72 -5.10 12.00
C ARG A 369 -22.64 -3.56 11.97
N LEU A 370 -21.42 -3.04 12.09
CA LEU A 370 -21.17 -1.60 12.26
C LEU A 370 -21.10 -0.82 10.94
N ALA A 371 -21.15 -1.49 9.80
CA ALA A 371 -21.29 -0.86 8.48
C ALA A 371 -22.43 -1.51 7.68
N ASP A 372 -22.92 -0.82 6.66
CA ASP A 372 -24.01 -1.27 5.79
C ASP A 372 -23.49 -2.28 4.77
N HIS A 373 -22.28 -2.04 4.25
CA HIS A 373 -21.55 -2.96 3.40
C HIS A 373 -20.19 -3.30 4.03
N VAL A 374 -19.89 -4.59 4.19
CA VAL A 374 -18.62 -5.06 4.76
C VAL A 374 -17.94 -6.01 3.78
N VAL A 375 -16.77 -5.60 3.27
CA VAL A 375 -15.92 -6.42 2.40
C VAL A 375 -14.80 -7.01 3.25
N VAL A 376 -14.71 -8.34 3.29
CA VAL A 376 -13.78 -9.07 4.17
C VAL A 376 -12.69 -9.78 3.38
N THR A 377 -11.45 -9.43 3.67
CA THR A 377 -10.23 -10.05 3.15
C THR A 377 -9.62 -10.98 4.19
N ARG A 378 -9.78 -12.29 4.02
CA ARG A 378 -9.45 -13.31 5.03
C ARG A 378 -7.99 -13.74 4.95
N SER A 379 -7.14 -13.02 5.64
CA SER A 379 -5.73 -13.37 5.83
C SER A 379 -5.24 -12.99 7.23
N GLN A 380 -4.14 -13.58 7.65
CA GLN A 380 -3.40 -13.21 8.86
C GLN A 380 -2.19 -12.30 8.55
N HIS A 381 -1.96 -12.01 7.26
CA HIS A 381 -0.83 -11.24 6.77
C HIS A 381 -1.29 -9.85 6.34
N ILE A 382 -1.02 -8.85 7.18
CA ILE A 382 -1.47 -7.46 6.99
C ILE A 382 -1.10 -6.86 5.62
N PRO A 383 0.14 -6.97 5.12
CA PRO A 383 0.49 -6.46 3.78
C PRO A 383 -0.37 -7.07 2.68
N ARG A 384 -0.65 -8.38 2.76
CA ARG A 384 -1.52 -9.07 1.79
C ARG A 384 -2.97 -8.58 1.90
N ILE A 385 -3.44 -8.28 3.13
CA ILE A 385 -4.77 -7.70 3.34
C ILE A 385 -4.88 -6.37 2.59
N GLN A 386 -3.91 -5.48 2.75
CA GLN A 386 -3.91 -4.15 2.11
C GLN A 386 -3.93 -4.29 0.58
N GLU A 387 -3.04 -5.11 0.01
CA GLU A 387 -2.96 -5.33 -1.44
C GLU A 387 -4.24 -5.90 -2.07
N ALA A 388 -4.99 -6.71 -1.33
CA ALA A 388 -6.27 -7.25 -1.78
C ALA A 388 -7.43 -6.27 -1.53
N GLN A 389 -7.35 -5.44 -0.49
CA GLN A 389 -8.25 -4.30 -0.28
C GLN A 389 -8.09 -3.26 -1.38
N ALA A 390 -6.88 -3.07 -1.91
CA ALA A 390 -6.63 -2.25 -3.10
C ALA A 390 -7.43 -2.69 -4.31
N SER A 391 -7.37 -3.97 -4.66
CA SER A 391 -8.23 -4.51 -5.71
C SER A 391 -9.72 -4.36 -5.40
N ALA A 392 -10.13 -4.41 -4.12
CA ALA A 392 -11.53 -4.23 -3.73
C ALA A 392 -12.03 -2.79 -3.87
N TYR A 393 -11.26 -1.78 -3.46
CA TYR A 393 -11.67 -0.38 -3.66
C TYR A 393 -11.55 0.06 -5.12
N HIS A 394 -10.61 -0.48 -5.90
CA HIS A 394 -10.60 -0.29 -7.35
C HIS A 394 -11.85 -0.91 -7.99
N ALA A 395 -12.19 -2.16 -7.67
CA ALA A 395 -13.40 -2.79 -8.17
C ALA A 395 -14.66 -1.97 -7.80
N LEU A 396 -14.76 -1.48 -6.55
CA LEU A 396 -15.83 -0.57 -6.13
C LEU A 396 -15.87 0.69 -7.02
N ARG A 397 -14.73 1.37 -7.20
CA ARG A 397 -14.62 2.58 -8.04
C ARG A 397 -15.03 2.34 -9.49
N GLU A 398 -14.64 1.19 -10.03
CA GLU A 398 -14.99 0.77 -11.39
C GLU A 398 -16.48 0.48 -11.56
N LEU A 399 -17.13 -0.08 -10.53
CA LEU A 399 -18.55 -0.42 -10.51
C LEU A 399 -19.48 0.77 -10.24
N VAL A 400 -18.99 1.80 -9.54
CA VAL A 400 -19.68 3.08 -9.37
C VAL A 400 -19.80 3.86 -10.69
N SER A 401 -18.92 3.57 -11.65
CA SER A 401 -18.80 4.30 -12.93
C SER A 401 -19.99 4.12 -13.87
#